data_AF-A0A1Q2KVN5-F1
#
_entry.id   AF-A0A1Q2KVN5-F1
#
_cell.length_a   1.000
_cell.length_b   1.000
_cell.length_c   1.000
_cell.angle_alpha   90.00
_cell.angle_beta   90.00
_cell.angle_gamma   90.00
#
_symmetry.space_group_name_H-M   'P 1'
#
loop_
_entity.id
_entity.type
_entity.pdbx_description
1 polymer ?
#
loop_
_entity_poly.entity_id
_entity_poly.type
_entity_poly.pdbx_seq_one_letter_code
_entity_poly.pdbx_strand_id
1 'polypeptide(L)'
;MAHPSQLLDQLKKEKPELEVQHWVYGIFNTNYAEPASGIKGILTATGSELVFLGHDASGEGKTAIIPFTDIRRVTAVLSGAAQITCQTDAGNLEISYISRGDAAALVAHLETHCG
;
A
#
# COMPACT_ATOMS: atom_id res chain seq x y z
N MET A 1 -0.07 17.32 -6.58
CA MET A 1 0.22 16.05 -5.87
C MET A 1 -0.73 15.94 -4.70
N ALA A 2 -1.48 14.84 -4.58
CA ALA A 2 -2.44 14.66 -3.49
C ALA A 2 -1.75 14.52 -2.14
N HIS A 3 -2.24 15.25 -1.15
CA HIS A 3 -1.74 15.18 0.22
C HIS A 3 -2.19 13.86 0.88
N PRO A 4 -1.37 13.21 1.73
CA PRO A 4 -1.74 11.94 2.36
C PRO A 4 -3.09 11.94 3.07
N SER A 5 -3.45 13.05 3.74
CA SER A 5 -4.75 13.20 4.40
C SER A 5 -5.92 13.19 3.42
N GLN A 6 -5.76 13.82 2.24
CA GLN A 6 -6.79 13.83 1.21
C GLN A 6 -7.01 12.43 0.64
N LEU A 7 -5.94 11.66 0.45
CA LEU A 7 -6.03 10.27 0.00
C LEU A 7 -6.70 9.38 1.05
N LEU A 8 -6.40 9.58 2.34
CA LEU A 8 -7.08 8.84 3.42
C LEU A 8 -8.58 9.19 3.49
N ASP A 9 -8.94 10.46 3.37
CA ASP A 9 -10.33 10.90 3.36
C ASP A 9 -11.07 10.37 2.12
N GLN A 10 -10.41 10.38 0.96
CA GLN A 10 -10.92 9.76 -0.26
C GLN A 10 -11.16 8.26 -0.06
N LEU A 11 -10.17 7.53 0.47
CA LEU A 11 -10.27 6.09 0.69
C LEU A 11 -11.43 5.75 1.64
N LYS A 12 -11.58 6.50 2.73
CA LYS A 12 -12.70 6.33 3.68
C LYS A 12 -14.05 6.65 3.07
N LYS A 13 -14.12 7.55 2.09
CA LYS A 13 -15.35 7.91 1.39
C LYS A 13 -15.73 6.88 0.33
N GLU A 14 -14.74 6.41 -0.43
CA GLU A 14 -14.94 5.43 -1.52
C GLU A 14 -15.18 4.03 -0.98
N LYS A 15 -14.54 3.71 0.15
CA LYS A 15 -14.63 2.42 0.82
C LYS A 15 -14.84 2.58 2.32
N PRO A 16 -16.00 3.08 2.77
CA PRO A 16 -16.30 3.28 4.18
C PRO A 16 -16.29 1.99 5.00
N GLU A 17 -16.41 0.83 4.35
CA GLU A 17 -16.28 -0.49 4.95
C GLU A 17 -14.84 -0.87 5.32
N LEU A 18 -13.85 -0.16 4.76
CA LEU A 18 -12.46 -0.40 5.12
C LEU A 18 -12.13 0.21 6.48
N GLU A 19 -11.95 -0.66 7.46
CA GLU A 19 -11.33 -0.29 8.72
C GLU A 19 -9.81 -0.12 8.50
N VAL A 20 -9.42 1.11 8.17
CA VAL A 20 -8.01 1.52 8.00
C VAL A 20 -7.32 1.48 9.36
N GLN A 21 -6.58 0.39 9.64
CA GLN A 21 -5.85 0.21 10.90
C GLN A 21 -4.46 0.84 10.83
N HIS A 22 -3.71 0.52 9.78
CA HIS A 22 -2.33 0.96 9.58
C HIS A 22 -2.12 1.43 8.16
N TRP A 23 -1.47 2.57 7.99
CA TRP A 23 -1.18 3.14 6.67
C TRP A 23 0.23 3.72 6.61
N VAL A 24 0.77 3.74 5.40
CA VAL A 24 2.01 4.42 5.04
C VAL A 24 1.79 5.23 3.77
N TYR A 25 2.61 6.26 3.58
CA TYR A 25 2.64 7.04 2.34
C TYR A 25 4.04 7.09 1.75
N GLY A 26 4.15 6.76 0.47
CA GLY A 26 5.43 6.60 -0.21
C GLY A 26 5.27 6.52 -1.72
N ILE A 27 6.32 6.02 -2.37
CA ILE A 27 6.36 5.77 -3.81
C ILE A 27 6.03 4.30 -4.05
N PHE A 28 4.99 4.06 -4.83
CA PHE A 28 4.49 2.75 -5.16
C PHE A 28 5.03 2.29 -6.51
N ASN A 29 5.47 1.04 -6.52
CA ASN A 29 5.89 0.30 -7.68
C ASN A 29 5.20 -1.07 -7.68
N THR A 30 4.55 -1.41 -8.77
CA THR A 30 3.93 -2.71 -8.96
C THR A 30 4.19 -3.20 -10.37
N ASN A 31 4.46 -4.50 -10.49
CA ASN A 31 4.34 -5.24 -11.75
C ASN A 31 3.13 -6.21 -11.71
N TYR A 32 2.27 -6.07 -10.69
CA TYR A 32 1.04 -6.84 -10.47
C TYR A 32 -0.16 -6.23 -11.20
N ALA A 33 -0.85 -7.05 -12.00
CA ALA A 33 -2.11 -6.81 -12.74
C ALA A 33 -2.17 -5.55 -13.63
N GLU A 34 -1.92 -4.38 -13.07
CA GLU A 34 -1.74 -3.11 -13.76
C GLU A 34 -0.42 -2.48 -13.27
N PRO A 35 0.65 -2.48 -14.08
CA PRO A 35 1.92 -1.90 -13.68
C PRO A 35 1.77 -0.42 -13.34
N ALA A 36 2.18 -0.05 -12.14
CA ALA A 36 2.23 1.33 -11.67
C ALA A 36 3.61 1.54 -11.06
N SER A 37 4.41 2.44 -11.62
CA SER A 37 5.76 2.72 -11.14
C SER A 37 5.94 4.21 -10.89
N GLY A 38 6.55 4.55 -9.75
CA GLY A 38 6.78 5.94 -9.37
C GLY A 38 5.55 6.69 -8.88
N ILE A 39 4.44 6.00 -8.57
CA ILE A 39 3.19 6.66 -8.16
C ILE A 39 3.22 6.94 -6.67
N LYS A 40 3.00 8.20 -6.26
CA LYS A 40 2.86 8.53 -4.84
C LYS A 40 1.46 8.19 -4.36
N GLY A 41 1.37 7.49 -3.24
CA GLY A 41 0.08 7.11 -2.67
C GLY A 41 0.17 6.56 -1.26
N ILE A 42 -1.00 6.25 -0.73
CA ILE A 42 -1.14 5.56 0.55
C ILE A 42 -1.20 4.05 0.28
N LEU A 43 -0.55 3.29 1.16
CA LEU A 43 -0.74 1.85 1.28
C LEU A 43 -1.31 1.60 2.68
N THR A 44 -2.41 0.86 2.76
CA THR A 44 -3.04 0.49 4.02
C THR A 44 -3.37 -0.99 4.04
N ALA A 45 -3.38 -1.55 5.25
CA ALA A 45 -3.94 -2.87 5.51
C ALA A 45 -5.36 -2.75 6.07
N THR A 46 -6.20 -3.71 5.73
CA THR A 46 -7.53 -3.96 6.28
C THR A 46 -7.50 -5.26 7.09
N GLY A 47 -8.64 -5.81 7.48
CA GLY A 47 -8.70 -7.12 8.12
C GLY A 47 -8.27 -8.29 7.21
N SER A 48 -8.36 -8.14 5.88
CA SER A 48 -8.11 -9.26 4.95
C SER A 48 -7.42 -8.86 3.64
N GLU A 49 -7.16 -7.57 3.43
CA GLU A 49 -6.66 -7.06 2.15
C GLU A 49 -5.64 -5.93 2.37
N LEU A 50 -4.74 -5.81 1.39
CA LEU A 50 -3.86 -4.66 1.23
C LEU A 50 -4.45 -3.74 0.17
N VAL A 51 -4.53 -2.45 0.48
CA VAL A 51 -5.12 -1.45 -0.41
C VAL A 51 -4.13 -0.32 -0.66
N PHE A 52 -3.84 -0.09 -1.93
CA PHE A 52 -3.10 1.08 -2.40
C PHE A 52 -4.08 2.06 -3.04
N LEU A 53 -3.90 3.35 -2.75
CA LEU A 53 -4.56 4.45 -3.43
C LEU A 53 -3.53 5.57 -3.69
N GLY A 54 -3.35 5.94 -4.95
CA GLY A 54 -2.46 7.03 -5.35
C GLY A 54 -2.98 7.75 -6.58
N HIS A 55 -2.40 8.89 -6.91
CA HIS A 55 -2.71 9.62 -8.14
C HIS A 55 -1.47 9.64 -9.03
N ASP A 56 -1.62 9.34 -10.30
CA ASP A 56 -0.54 9.50 -11.26
C ASP A 56 -0.30 10.97 -11.63
N ALA A 57 0.62 11.23 -12.56
CA ALA A 57 0.95 12.60 -12.98
C ALA A 57 -0.22 13.34 -13.66
N SER A 58 -1.21 12.60 -14.19
CA SER A 58 -2.43 13.16 -14.80
C SER A 58 -3.51 13.51 -13.76
N GLY A 59 -3.34 13.05 -12.52
CA GLY A 59 -4.33 13.21 -11.46
C GLY A 59 -5.41 12.13 -11.45
N GLU A 60 -5.31 11.12 -12.33
CA GLU A 60 -6.17 9.94 -12.25
C GLU A 60 -5.82 9.09 -11.03
N GLY A 61 -6.87 8.68 -10.29
CA GLY A 61 -6.75 7.77 -9.17
C GLY A 61 -6.41 6.36 -9.65
N LYS A 62 -5.33 5.80 -9.11
CA LYS A 62 -4.95 4.40 -9.25
C LYS A 62 -5.18 3.71 -7.91
N THR A 63 -5.96 2.64 -7.94
CA THR A 63 -6.29 1.83 -6.77
C THR A 63 -5.87 0.40 -7.05
N ALA A 64 -5.13 -0.21 -6.12
CA ALA A 64 -4.86 -1.64 -6.15
C ALA A 64 -5.35 -2.28 -4.86
N ILE A 65 -6.06 -3.40 -4.97
CA ILE A 65 -6.57 -4.17 -3.82
C ILE A 65 -6.06 -5.58 -3.99
N ILE A 66 -5.38 -6.08 -2.97
CA ILE A 66 -4.75 -7.40 -2.97
C ILE A 66 -5.20 -8.14 -1.72
N PRO A 67 -5.96 -9.24 -1.87
CA PRO A 67 -6.26 -10.12 -0.77
C PRO A 67 -4.98 -10.65 -0.12
N PHE A 68 -4.96 -10.76 1.21
CA PHE A 68 -3.81 -11.35 1.92
C PHE A 68 -3.55 -12.80 1.50
N THR A 69 -4.59 -13.53 1.07
CA THR A 69 -4.47 -14.89 0.52
C THR A 69 -3.59 -15.00 -0.71
N ASP A 70 -3.40 -13.88 -1.43
CA ASP A 70 -2.59 -13.82 -2.64
C ASP A 70 -1.14 -13.41 -2.33
N ILE A 71 -0.86 -12.93 -1.11
CA ILE A 71 0.46 -12.51 -0.66
C ILE A 71 1.20 -13.73 -0.09
N ARG A 72 2.21 -14.20 -0.83
CA ARG A 72 3.02 -15.37 -0.46
C ARG A 72 4.17 -15.03 0.48
N ARG A 73 4.66 -13.79 0.40
CA ARG A 73 5.80 -13.35 1.18
C ARG A 73 5.78 -11.84 1.37
N VAL A 74 6.07 -11.41 2.59
CA VAL A 74 6.29 -10.01 2.93
C VAL A 74 7.76 -9.83 3.27
N THR A 75 8.38 -8.77 2.77
CA THR A 75 9.74 -8.36 3.13
C THR A 75 9.73 -6.87 3.38
N ALA A 76 10.35 -6.43 4.47
CA ALA A 76 10.42 -5.03 4.81
C ALA A 76 11.84 -4.63 5.25
N VAL A 77 12.24 -3.42 4.84
CA VAL A 77 13.44 -2.75 5.31
C VAL A 77 12.98 -1.46 5.98
N LEU A 78 13.07 -1.38 7.30
CA LEU A 78 12.59 -0.21 8.07
C LEU A 78 13.72 0.76 8.45
N SER A 79 14.98 0.40 8.20
CA SER A 79 16.14 1.26 8.44
C SER A 79 16.44 2.14 7.22
N GLY A 80 16.58 3.45 7.41
CA GLY A 80 16.89 4.38 6.33
C GLY A 80 15.66 4.71 5.47
N ALA A 81 15.77 4.58 4.15
CA ALA A 81 14.64 4.75 3.24
C ALA A 81 13.73 3.52 3.35
N ALA A 82 12.70 3.61 4.21
CA ALA A 82 11.84 2.48 4.50
C ALA A 82 11.12 1.97 3.24
N GLN A 83 11.05 0.64 3.13
CA GLN A 83 10.50 -0.10 2.00
C GLN A 83 9.74 -1.34 2.49
N ILE A 84 8.61 -1.62 1.85
CA ILE A 84 7.80 -2.83 2.05
C ILE A 84 7.55 -3.46 0.68
N THR A 85 7.82 -4.75 0.56
CA THR A 85 7.58 -5.54 -0.65
C THR A 85 6.71 -6.75 -0.31
N CYS A 86 5.60 -6.89 -1.02
CA CYS A 86 4.70 -8.04 -0.96
C CYS A 86 4.82 -8.80 -2.28
N GLN A 87 5.20 -10.08 -2.22
CA GLN A 87 5.26 -10.97 -3.36
C GLN A 87 3.97 -11.78 -3.47
N THR A 88 3.41 -11.83 -4.67
CA THR A 88 2.22 -12.61 -5.04
C THR A 88 2.54 -13.51 -6.23
N ASP A 89 1.60 -14.38 -6.61
CA ASP A 89 1.77 -15.26 -7.78
C ASP A 89 1.78 -14.48 -9.11
N ALA A 90 1.17 -13.29 -9.14
CA ALA A 90 1.11 -12.46 -10.35
C ALA A 90 2.17 -11.33 -10.38
N GLY A 91 3.00 -11.20 -9.35
CA GLY A 91 4.08 -10.21 -9.32
C GLY A 91 4.45 -9.74 -7.91
N ASN A 92 5.17 -8.63 -7.85
CA ASN A 92 5.54 -7.92 -6.65
C ASN A 92 4.79 -6.59 -6.59
N LEU A 93 4.30 -6.30 -5.40
CA LEU A 93 3.91 -4.99 -4.95
C LEU A 93 5.01 -4.43 -4.07
N GLU A 94 5.43 -3.21 -4.31
CA GLU A 94 6.43 -2.51 -3.52
C GLU A 94 5.96 -1.10 -3.20
N ILE A 95 6.13 -0.69 -1.95
CA ILE A 95 6.16 0.72 -1.58
C ILE A 95 7.54 1.05 -1.00
N SER A 96 8.19 2.06 -1.54
CA SER A 96 9.52 2.53 -1.16
C SER A 96 9.50 4.04 -0.85
N TYR A 97 10.59 4.54 -0.28
CA TYR A 97 10.70 5.94 0.15
C TYR A 97 9.53 6.39 1.03
N ILE A 98 9.12 5.51 1.97
CA ILE A 98 8.03 5.80 2.89
C ILE A 98 8.38 7.04 3.72
N SER A 99 7.51 8.04 3.68
CA SER A 99 7.77 9.38 4.26
C SER A 99 6.81 9.76 5.38
N ARG A 100 5.68 9.05 5.50
CA ARG A 100 4.64 9.24 6.54
C ARG A 100 3.96 7.91 6.87
N GLY A 101 3.26 7.89 8.00
CA GLY A 101 2.51 6.73 8.48
C GLY A 101 3.35 5.82 9.39
N ASP A 102 2.80 4.67 9.76
CA ASP A 102 3.43 3.72 10.66
C ASP A 102 3.80 2.43 9.91
N ALA A 103 5.01 2.44 9.34
CA ALA A 103 5.52 1.30 8.58
C ALA A 103 5.77 0.08 9.48
N ALA A 104 6.16 0.27 10.73
CA ALA A 104 6.42 -0.83 11.65
C ALA A 104 5.13 -1.56 12.00
N ALA A 105 4.07 -0.82 12.35
CA ALA A 105 2.77 -1.41 12.64
C ALA A 105 2.15 -2.06 11.40
N LEU A 106 2.28 -1.44 10.21
CA LEU A 106 1.79 -2.03 8.97
C LEU A 106 2.50 -3.36 8.65
N VAL A 107 3.82 -3.43 8.80
CA VAL A 107 4.58 -4.67 8.57
C VAL A 107 4.18 -5.74 9.58
N ALA A 108 4.08 -5.41 10.87
CA ALA A 108 3.65 -6.36 11.90
C ALA A 108 2.24 -6.92 11.60
N HIS A 109 1.34 -6.07 11.10
CA HIS A 109 0.00 -6.50 10.67
C HIS A 109 0.07 -7.48 9.50
N LEU A 110 0.89 -7.18 8.49
CA LEU A 110 1.06 -8.05 7.32
C LEU A 110 1.72 -9.38 7.68
N GLU A 111 2.72 -9.39 8.57
CA GLU A 111 3.34 -10.63 9.06
C GLU A 111 2.37 -11.52 9.85
N THR A 112 1.34 -10.92 10.45
CA THR A 112 0.31 -11.66 11.20
C THR A 112 -0.78 -12.24 10.29
N HIS A 113 -1.09 -11.57 9.19
CA HIS A 113 -2.25 -11.90 8.35
C HIS A 113 -1.91 -12.41 6.95
N CYS A 114 -0.64 -12.34 6.54
CA CYS A 114 -0.14 -12.86 5.27
C CYS A 114 0.88 -13.99 5.54
N GLY A 115 0.78 -15.09 4.79
CA GLY A 115 1.60 -16.30 4.97
C GLY A 115 0.74 -17.54 5.13
#